data_AF-A0A3C0GBL5-F1
#
_entry.id   AF-A0A3C0GBL5-F1
#
_cell.length_a   1.000
_cell.length_b   1.000
_cell.length_c   1.000
_cell.angle_alpha   90.00
_cell.angle_beta   90.00
_cell.angle_gamma   90.00
#
_symmetry.space_group_name_H-M   'P 1'
#
loop_
_entity.id
_entity.type
_entity.pdbx_description
1 polymer ?
#
loop_
_entity_poly.entity_id
_entity_poly.type
_entity_poly.pdbx_seq_one_letter_code
_entity_poly.pdbx_strand_id
1 'polypeptide(L)'
;MIFDIRTKEKNEETEISEKKLQSLIVENFNLFFPELKIIKSEYAIKGNVRLFGMSGRIDILAYNPVENNLVIFELKKEHSRNIVIQAIDYSDFIEENLELIISRIDELSIEEKKIVLQLNKPPKIILVANSFYHPTIRRAKRLTNEISLYQYIYYSNQLLQFEEIKDNSKIKERIESISYSSESLDHIPRIVEIIKTIIGLDLLNERYYKIEGRKLTVNQSHLFKSYEKYYSGKGMDFLSKMDFVKSIKESNRYIGSSKGVRYKNNNTSGIIINGS
;
A
#
# COMPACT_ATOMS: atom_id res chain seq x y z
N MET A 1 -14.63 21.91 9.24
CA MET A 1 -15.76 22.45 10.06
C MET A 1 -17.10 22.08 9.42
N ILE A 2 -18.06 21.62 10.22
CA ILE A 2 -19.47 21.45 9.84
C ILE A 2 -20.37 22.40 10.65
N PHE A 3 -21.45 22.90 10.06
CA PHE A 3 -22.42 23.77 10.74
C PHE A 3 -23.76 23.03 10.87
N ASP A 4 -24.21 22.76 12.11
CA ASP A 4 -25.50 22.12 12.35
C ASP A 4 -26.61 23.19 12.31
N ILE A 5 -27.43 23.16 11.26
CA ILE A 5 -28.53 24.12 11.06
C ILE A 5 -29.58 24.03 12.18
N ARG A 6 -29.73 22.88 12.83
CA ARG A 6 -30.74 22.65 13.88
C ARG A 6 -30.31 23.30 15.19
N THR A 7 -29.04 23.16 15.57
CA THR A 7 -28.50 23.75 16.82
C THR A 7 -27.87 25.12 16.62
N LYS A 8 -27.61 25.52 15.36
CA LYS A 8 -26.84 26.73 14.98
C LYS A 8 -25.40 26.73 15.52
N GLU A 9 -24.84 25.55 15.73
CA GLU A 9 -23.49 25.39 16.27
C GLU A 9 -22.49 25.00 15.17
N LYS A 10 -21.29 25.57 15.28
CA LYS A 10 -20.13 25.16 14.49
C LYS A 10 -19.43 24.02 15.20
N ASN A 11 -19.13 22.97 14.46
CA ASN A 11 -18.41 21.81 14.94
C ASN A 11 -17.12 21.66 14.16
N GLU A 12 -16.01 21.71 14.89
CA GLU A 12 -14.69 21.59 14.29
C GLU A 12 -14.34 20.13 14.05
N GLU A 13 -13.43 19.94 13.10
CA GLU A 13 -12.84 18.63 12.87
C GLU A 13 -12.03 18.23 14.10
N THR A 14 -12.21 17.00 14.54
CA THR A 14 -11.53 16.46 15.72
C THR A 14 -11.00 15.07 15.42
N GLU A 15 -10.05 14.65 16.24
CA GLU A 15 -9.41 13.35 16.08
C GLU A 15 -10.27 12.22 16.64
N ILE A 16 -10.21 11.07 15.98
CA ILE A 16 -10.77 9.79 16.44
C ILE A 16 -9.67 8.73 16.44
N SER A 17 -9.68 7.84 17.43
CA SER A 17 -8.76 6.69 17.44
C SER A 17 -9.16 5.65 16.39
N GLU A 18 -8.18 4.93 15.81
CA GLU A 18 -8.44 3.83 14.87
C GLU A 18 -9.39 2.78 15.43
N LYS A 19 -9.18 2.39 16.69
CA LYS A 19 -10.06 1.44 17.40
C LYS A 19 -11.52 1.93 17.42
N LYS A 20 -11.74 3.20 17.76
CA LYS A 20 -13.09 3.77 17.81
C LYS A 20 -13.71 3.90 16.41
N LEU A 21 -12.93 4.30 15.41
CA LEU A 21 -13.38 4.34 14.01
C LEU A 21 -13.82 2.95 13.54
N GLN A 22 -13.01 1.92 13.81
CA GLN A 22 -13.33 0.54 13.49
C GLN A 22 -14.62 0.07 14.18
N SER A 23 -14.77 0.35 15.49
CA SER A 23 -16.02 0.03 16.20
C SER A 23 -17.24 0.70 15.56
N LEU A 24 -17.15 1.98 15.19
CA LEU A 24 -18.26 2.68 14.51
C LEU A 24 -18.61 2.06 13.16
N ILE A 25 -17.60 1.70 12.36
CA ILE A 25 -17.82 1.05 11.06
C ILE A 25 -18.44 -0.33 11.26
N VAL A 26 -17.95 -1.14 12.21
CA VAL A 26 -18.48 -2.49 12.46
C VAL A 26 -19.92 -2.44 13.00
N GLU A 27 -20.21 -1.56 13.95
CA GLU A 27 -21.56 -1.38 14.52
C GLU A 27 -22.59 -0.94 13.47
N ASN A 28 -22.14 -0.24 12.43
CA ASN A 28 -22.98 0.32 11.37
C ASN A 28 -22.62 -0.27 9.98
N PHE A 29 -22.07 -1.48 9.93
CA PHE A 29 -21.41 -2.00 8.73
C PHE A 29 -22.35 -2.03 7.52
N ASN A 30 -23.58 -2.52 7.71
CA ASN A 30 -24.59 -2.59 6.66
C ASN A 30 -25.07 -1.21 6.16
N LEU A 31 -24.86 -0.14 6.93
CA LEU A 31 -25.17 1.23 6.49
C LEU A 31 -24.06 1.79 5.60
N PHE A 32 -22.80 1.47 5.90
CA PHE A 32 -21.65 1.92 5.11
C PHE A 32 -21.41 1.06 3.86
N PHE A 33 -21.61 -0.25 3.97
CA PHE A 33 -21.29 -1.25 2.95
C PHE A 33 -22.43 -2.26 2.81
N PRO A 34 -23.61 -1.85 2.30
CA PRO A 34 -24.81 -2.69 2.24
C PRO A 34 -24.66 -3.95 1.38
N GLU A 35 -23.72 -3.96 0.43
CA GLU A 35 -23.40 -5.09 -0.44
C GLU A 35 -22.42 -6.10 0.18
N LEU A 36 -21.87 -5.80 1.36
CA LEU A 36 -20.86 -6.63 2.01
C LEU A 36 -21.42 -7.29 3.28
N LYS A 37 -20.98 -8.52 3.51
CA LYS A 37 -21.21 -9.28 4.73
C LYS A 37 -19.94 -9.28 5.56
N ILE A 38 -20.00 -8.79 6.79
CA ILE A 38 -18.86 -8.87 7.70
C ILE A 38 -18.57 -10.34 8.03
N ILE A 39 -17.30 -10.74 7.91
CA ILE A 39 -16.81 -12.02 8.44
C ILE A 39 -16.34 -11.77 9.87
N LYS A 40 -15.35 -10.90 10.06
CA LYS A 40 -14.76 -10.68 11.38
C LYS A 40 -13.99 -9.37 11.44
N SER A 41 -14.06 -8.69 12.58
CA SER A 41 -13.13 -7.61 12.92
C SER A 41 -11.91 -8.18 13.66
N GLU A 42 -10.75 -7.54 13.52
CA GLU A 42 -9.48 -8.00 14.11
C GLU A 42 -9.14 -9.44 13.67
N TYR A 43 -9.30 -9.76 12.38
CA TYR A 43 -9.08 -11.11 11.86
C TYR A 43 -7.59 -11.47 11.95
N ALA A 44 -7.28 -12.35 12.90
CA ALA A 44 -5.91 -12.80 13.16
C ALA A 44 -5.45 -13.78 12.08
N ILE A 45 -4.36 -13.42 11.40
CA ILE A 45 -3.72 -14.27 10.41
C ILE A 45 -2.52 -14.96 11.07
N LYS A 46 -2.60 -16.29 11.20
CA LYS A 46 -1.52 -17.12 11.76
C LYS A 46 -0.60 -17.61 10.63
N GLY A 47 0.67 -17.22 10.66
CA GLY A 47 1.66 -17.61 9.67
C GLY A 47 2.72 -16.53 9.44
N ASN A 48 3.56 -16.73 8.42
CA ASN A 48 4.57 -15.75 7.98
C ASN A 48 3.95 -14.73 7.03
N VAL A 49 3.06 -13.88 7.55
CA VAL A 49 2.23 -12.95 6.75
C VAL A 49 3.01 -11.74 6.27
N ARG A 50 4.02 -11.32 7.04
CA ARG A 50 4.89 -10.20 6.72
C ARG A 50 6.29 -10.70 6.40
N LEU A 51 7.08 -9.92 5.66
CA LEU A 51 8.49 -10.13 5.25
C LEU A 51 9.50 -10.53 6.37
N PHE A 52 9.04 -10.68 7.62
CA PHE A 52 9.80 -11.05 8.81
C PHE A 52 9.17 -12.18 9.65
N GLY A 53 8.23 -12.95 9.10
CA GLY A 53 7.67 -14.12 9.78
C GLY A 53 6.74 -13.81 10.95
N MET A 54 6.14 -12.61 10.96
CA MET A 54 5.19 -12.20 11.99
C MET A 54 3.75 -12.49 11.55
N SER A 55 2.92 -12.96 12.48
CA SER A 55 1.47 -13.03 12.31
C SER A 55 0.89 -11.65 12.02
N GLY A 56 -0.07 -11.59 11.10
CA GLY A 56 -0.78 -10.37 10.72
C GLY A 56 -2.14 -10.25 11.40
N ARG A 57 -2.74 -9.07 11.31
CA ARG A 57 -4.12 -8.84 11.72
C ARG A 57 -4.78 -7.91 10.72
N ILE A 58 -5.81 -8.40 10.04
CA ILE A 58 -6.67 -7.57 9.19
C ILE A 58 -7.66 -6.84 10.10
N ASP A 59 -7.84 -5.54 9.90
CA ASP A 59 -8.74 -4.75 10.74
C ASP A 59 -10.20 -5.21 10.58
N ILE A 60 -10.67 -5.40 9.33
CA ILE A 60 -11.97 -6.04 9.04
C ILE A 60 -11.85 -6.94 7.82
N LEU A 61 -12.28 -8.20 7.96
CA LEU A 61 -12.47 -9.12 6.83
C LEU A 61 -13.97 -9.23 6.54
N ALA A 62 -14.33 -9.14 5.27
CA ALA A 62 -15.69 -9.25 4.78
C ALA A 62 -15.78 -10.09 3.51
N TYR A 63 -17.01 -10.37 3.09
CA TYR A 63 -17.34 -11.11 1.88
C TYR A 63 -18.35 -10.31 1.06
N ASN A 64 -18.18 -10.27 -0.25
CA ASN A 64 -19.18 -9.72 -1.17
C ASN A 64 -19.99 -10.88 -1.81
N PRO A 65 -21.26 -11.06 -1.44
CA PRO A 65 -22.08 -12.12 -2.02
C PRO A 65 -22.40 -11.94 -3.51
N VAL A 66 -22.34 -10.70 -4.01
CA VAL A 66 -22.62 -10.40 -5.42
C VAL A 66 -21.42 -10.77 -6.30
N GLU A 67 -20.22 -10.42 -5.86
CA GLU A 67 -18.99 -10.66 -6.64
C GLU A 67 -18.28 -11.97 -6.30
N ASN A 68 -18.69 -12.61 -5.21
CA ASN A 68 -18.14 -13.85 -4.67
C ASN A 68 -16.64 -13.76 -4.37
N ASN A 69 -16.22 -12.70 -3.68
CA ASN A 69 -14.84 -12.46 -3.29
C ASN A 69 -14.74 -11.99 -1.83
N LEU A 70 -13.58 -12.23 -1.23
CA LEU A 70 -13.23 -11.67 0.07
C LEU A 70 -12.89 -10.18 -0.08
N VAL A 71 -13.10 -9.42 0.99
CA VAL A 71 -12.82 -7.99 1.05
C VAL A 71 -12.04 -7.68 2.33
N ILE A 72 -10.87 -7.05 2.17
CA ILE A 72 -9.95 -6.66 3.24
C ILE A 72 -10.14 -5.17 3.51
N PHE A 73 -10.38 -4.82 4.76
CA PHE A 73 -10.33 -3.43 5.21
C PHE A 73 -9.06 -3.18 6.00
N GLU A 74 -8.43 -2.05 5.70
CA GLU A 74 -7.34 -1.50 6.52
C GLU A 74 -7.65 -0.02 6.83
N LEU A 75 -7.62 0.31 8.13
CA LEU A 75 -7.98 1.60 8.66
C LEU A 75 -6.73 2.32 9.20
N LYS A 76 -6.64 3.63 8.96
CA LYS A 76 -5.62 4.48 9.60
C LYS A 76 -6.17 5.83 10.03
N LYS A 77 -5.65 6.32 11.17
CA LYS A 77 -5.94 7.67 11.68
C LYS A 77 -5.34 8.75 10.81
N GLU A 78 -4.18 8.46 10.24
CA GLU A 78 -3.37 9.40 9.46
C GLU A 78 -2.85 8.74 8.18
N HIS A 79 -2.32 9.57 7.30
CA HIS A 79 -1.67 9.13 6.08
C HIS A 79 -0.44 8.24 6.35
N SER A 80 -0.62 6.92 6.33
CA SER A 80 0.52 6.00 6.36
C SER A 80 0.82 5.44 4.97
N ARG A 81 2.06 5.61 4.49
CA ARG A 81 2.51 4.92 3.26
C ARG A 81 2.49 3.40 3.41
N ASN A 82 2.49 2.90 4.64
CA ASN A 82 2.49 1.48 4.97
C ASN A 82 1.10 0.85 4.85
N ILE A 83 0.02 1.64 4.79
CA ILE A 83 -1.35 1.11 4.73
C ILE A 83 -1.58 0.27 3.46
N VAL A 84 -1.08 0.75 2.32
CA VAL A 84 -1.21 0.05 1.03
C VAL A 84 -0.37 -1.21 1.03
N ILE A 85 0.86 -1.15 1.56
CA ILE A 85 1.76 -2.31 1.62
C ILE A 85 1.16 -3.38 2.53
N GLN A 86 0.67 -2.99 3.71
CA GLN A 86 0.05 -3.91 4.64
C GLN A 86 -1.19 -4.59 4.06
N ALA A 87 -2.04 -3.84 3.34
CA ALA A 87 -3.21 -4.41 2.68
C ALA A 87 -2.83 -5.37 1.55
N ILE A 88 -1.76 -5.11 0.81
CA ILE A 88 -1.22 -6.01 -0.22
C ILE A 88 -0.62 -7.26 0.41
N ASP A 89 0.20 -7.14 1.45
CA ASP A 89 0.76 -8.29 2.18
C ASP A 89 -0.37 -9.24 2.68
N TYR A 90 -1.51 -8.67 3.09
CA TYR A 90 -2.68 -9.45 3.48
C TYR A 90 -3.43 -10.07 2.31
N SER A 91 -3.52 -9.36 1.18
CA SER A 91 -4.08 -9.88 -0.06
C SER A 91 -3.29 -11.10 -0.55
N ASP A 92 -1.97 -10.94 -0.67
CA ASP A 92 -1.04 -11.99 -1.10
C ASP A 92 -1.14 -13.21 -0.16
N PHE A 93 -1.16 -12.98 1.17
CA PHE A 93 -1.32 -14.07 2.12
C PHE A 93 -2.66 -14.80 1.97
N ILE A 94 -3.76 -14.07 1.76
CA ILE A 94 -5.08 -14.67 1.56
C ILE A 94 -5.09 -15.53 0.29
N GLU A 95 -4.49 -15.04 -0.80
CA GLU A 95 -4.40 -15.75 -2.07
C GLU A 95 -3.59 -17.06 -1.91
N GLU A 96 -2.43 -16.99 -1.26
CA GLU A 96 -1.57 -18.16 -1.02
C GLU A 96 -2.19 -19.20 -0.07
N ASN A 97 -3.10 -18.77 0.82
CA ASN A 97 -3.65 -19.60 1.90
C ASN A 97 -5.17 -19.74 1.81
N LEU A 98 -5.76 -19.52 0.62
CA LEU A 98 -7.20 -19.35 0.46
C LEU A 98 -8.00 -20.55 1.00
N GLU A 99 -7.62 -21.78 0.65
CA GLU A 99 -8.28 -23.00 1.13
C GLU A 99 -8.32 -23.09 2.65
N LEU A 100 -7.17 -22.83 3.29
CA LEU A 100 -7.04 -22.87 4.74
C LEU A 100 -7.90 -21.79 5.41
N ILE A 101 -7.91 -20.59 4.86
CA ILE A 101 -8.66 -19.45 5.38
C ILE A 101 -10.16 -19.70 5.25
N ILE A 102 -10.62 -20.10 4.05
CA ILE A 102 -12.04 -20.37 3.77
C ILE A 102 -12.59 -21.50 4.64
N SER A 103 -11.80 -22.56 4.87
CA SER A 103 -12.20 -23.66 5.77
C SER A 103 -12.50 -23.20 7.20
N ARG A 104 -11.88 -22.09 7.66
CA ARG A 104 -11.97 -21.56 9.03
C ARG A 104 -12.96 -20.41 9.20
N ILE A 105 -13.61 -19.96 8.14
CA ILE A 105 -14.60 -18.88 8.20
C ILE A 105 -15.97 -19.52 8.46
N ASP A 106 -16.49 -19.42 9.68
CA ASP A 106 -17.78 -20.02 10.04
C ASP A 106 -18.97 -19.20 9.49
N GLU A 107 -18.73 -17.93 9.17
CA GLU A 107 -19.73 -17.00 8.69
C GLU A 107 -20.19 -17.30 7.25
N LEU A 108 -19.46 -18.11 6.48
CA LEU A 108 -19.80 -18.48 5.11
C LEU A 108 -20.53 -19.84 5.04
N SER A 109 -21.55 -19.93 4.19
CA SER A 109 -22.22 -21.20 3.88
C SER A 109 -21.29 -22.16 3.11
N ILE A 110 -21.64 -23.44 3.06
CA ILE A 110 -20.88 -24.45 2.30
C ILE A 110 -20.79 -24.07 0.82
N GLU A 111 -21.89 -23.55 0.26
CA GLU A 111 -21.99 -23.09 -1.12
C GLU A 111 -21.12 -21.84 -1.35
N GLU A 112 -21.19 -20.85 -0.45
CA GLU A 112 -20.35 -19.64 -0.53
C GLU A 112 -18.86 -20.01 -0.51
N LYS A 113 -18.45 -20.88 0.42
CA LYS A 113 -17.08 -21.40 0.50
C LYS A 113 -16.65 -22.06 -0.80
N LYS A 114 -17.50 -22.92 -1.37
CA LYS A 114 -17.21 -23.62 -2.62
C LYS A 114 -17.03 -22.65 -3.79
N ILE A 115 -17.90 -21.64 -3.91
CA ILE A 115 -17.82 -20.66 -4.99
C ILE A 115 -16.54 -19.83 -4.88
N VAL A 116 -16.20 -19.35 -3.69
CA VAL A 116 -14.96 -18.56 -3.48
C VAL A 116 -13.73 -19.37 -3.87
N LEU A 117 -13.65 -20.63 -3.47
CA LEU A 117 -12.54 -21.52 -3.84
C LEU A 117 -12.49 -21.81 -5.35
N GLN A 118 -13.64 -22.00 -5.99
CA GLN A 118 -13.71 -22.25 -7.42
C GLN A 118 -13.30 -21.05 -8.27
N LEU A 119 -13.71 -19.84 -7.86
CA LEU A 119 -13.38 -18.62 -8.59
C LEU A 119 -11.94 -18.17 -8.34
N ASN A 120 -11.38 -18.50 -7.17
CA ASN A 120 -10.01 -18.18 -6.77
C ASN A 120 -9.61 -16.73 -7.11
N LYS A 121 -10.51 -15.80 -6.81
CA LYS A 121 -10.28 -14.37 -7.07
C LYS A 121 -9.42 -13.79 -5.94
N PRO A 122 -8.49 -12.87 -6.26
CA PRO A 122 -7.82 -12.10 -5.23
C PRO A 122 -8.86 -11.31 -4.40
N PRO A 123 -8.59 -11.10 -3.10
CA PRO A 123 -9.47 -10.30 -2.28
C PRO A 123 -9.45 -8.84 -2.72
N LYS A 124 -10.61 -8.18 -2.68
CA LYS A 124 -10.67 -6.71 -2.84
C LYS A 124 -10.15 -6.02 -1.59
N ILE A 125 -9.65 -4.80 -1.76
CA ILE A 125 -9.09 -4.00 -0.68
C ILE A 125 -9.91 -2.72 -0.55
N ILE A 126 -10.32 -2.40 0.68
CA ILE A 126 -10.92 -1.13 1.06
C ILE A 126 -9.99 -0.44 2.05
N LEU A 127 -9.45 0.71 1.65
CA LEU A 127 -8.62 1.53 2.53
C LEU A 127 -9.46 2.67 3.09
N VAL A 128 -9.40 2.84 4.41
CA VAL A 128 -10.12 3.92 5.10
C VAL A 128 -9.13 4.80 5.84
N ALA A 129 -9.10 6.09 5.54
CA ALA A 129 -8.22 7.04 6.20
C ALA A 129 -8.84 8.43 6.30
N ASN A 130 -8.35 9.28 7.21
CA ASN A 130 -8.79 10.67 7.29
C ASN A 130 -8.41 11.47 6.03
N SER A 131 -7.41 10.97 5.30
CA SER A 131 -6.77 11.63 4.18
C SER A 131 -5.97 10.62 3.34
N PHE A 132 -5.77 10.84 2.03
CA PHE A 132 -4.78 10.10 1.20
C PHE A 132 -3.79 11.02 0.47
N TYR A 133 -2.49 10.68 0.46
CA TYR A 133 -1.48 11.44 -0.32
C TYR A 133 -1.47 11.02 -1.79
N HIS A 134 -1.20 11.96 -2.69
CA HIS A 134 -1.19 11.77 -4.15
C HIS A 134 -0.36 10.56 -4.65
N PRO A 135 0.85 10.24 -4.12
CA PRO A 135 1.58 9.04 -4.50
C PRO A 135 0.91 7.74 -4.03
N THR A 136 0.26 7.73 -2.86
CA THR A 136 -0.47 6.58 -2.31
C THR A 136 -1.71 6.28 -3.16
N ILE A 137 -2.47 7.32 -3.53
CA ILE A 137 -3.62 7.22 -4.45
C ILE A 137 -3.17 6.72 -5.82
N ARG A 138 -2.11 7.28 -6.40
CA ARG A 138 -1.55 6.83 -7.69
C ARG A 138 -1.03 5.40 -7.65
N ARG A 139 -0.41 4.97 -6.54
CA ARG A 139 0.09 3.59 -6.37
C ARG A 139 -1.06 2.62 -6.26
N ALA A 140 -2.06 2.90 -5.41
CA ALA A 140 -3.28 2.09 -5.32
C ALA A 140 -3.97 1.96 -6.68
N LYS A 141 -4.17 3.08 -7.41
CA LYS A 141 -4.75 3.10 -8.76
C LYS A 141 -3.93 2.38 -9.82
N ARG A 142 -2.60 2.24 -9.65
CA ARG A 142 -1.72 1.54 -10.61
C ARG A 142 -1.57 0.05 -10.31
N LEU A 143 -1.99 -0.39 -9.12
CA LEU A 143 -1.76 -1.76 -8.66
C LEU A 143 -2.90 -2.69 -9.11
N THR A 144 -4.19 -2.31 -9.03
CA THR A 144 -5.33 -2.97 -9.72
C THR A 144 -6.64 -2.17 -9.53
N ASN A 145 -7.72 -2.52 -10.27
CA ASN A 145 -9.11 -2.07 -10.05
C ASN A 145 -9.73 -2.59 -8.72
N GLU A 146 -8.94 -3.20 -7.85
CA GLU A 146 -9.42 -3.95 -6.67
C GLU A 146 -9.27 -3.15 -5.37
N ILE A 147 -8.67 -1.96 -5.41
CA ILE A 147 -8.48 -1.09 -4.25
C ILE A 147 -9.45 0.09 -4.29
N SER A 148 -10.40 0.12 -3.36
CA SER A 148 -11.28 1.27 -3.10
C SER A 148 -10.75 2.13 -1.95
N LEU A 149 -10.89 3.45 -2.08
CA LEU A 149 -10.42 4.42 -1.09
C LEU A 149 -11.59 5.17 -0.48
N TYR A 150 -11.68 5.18 0.84
CA TYR A 150 -12.70 5.90 1.60
C TYR A 150 -12.05 6.90 2.53
N GLN A 151 -12.44 8.16 2.37
CA GLN A 151 -12.03 9.23 3.25
C GLN A 151 -13.07 9.43 4.36
N TYR A 152 -12.60 9.67 5.58
CA TYR A 152 -13.48 10.05 6.68
C TYR A 152 -13.08 11.39 7.29
N ILE A 153 -14.06 12.11 7.85
CA ILE A 153 -13.86 13.29 8.70
C ILE A 153 -14.73 13.13 9.94
N TYR A 154 -14.14 13.33 11.12
CA TYR A 154 -14.84 13.25 12.39
C TYR A 154 -14.96 14.63 13.02
N TYR A 155 -16.14 14.96 13.55
CA TYR A 155 -16.44 16.28 14.10
C TYR A 155 -16.71 16.23 15.61
N SER A 156 -16.53 17.37 16.29
CA SER A 156 -16.70 17.51 17.75
C SER A 156 -18.08 17.08 18.29
N ASN A 157 -19.14 17.15 17.48
CA ASN A 157 -20.49 16.67 17.81
C ASN A 157 -20.72 15.18 17.50
N GLN A 158 -19.64 14.40 17.34
CA GLN A 158 -19.71 12.96 17.05
C GLN A 158 -20.31 12.62 15.68
N LEU A 159 -20.36 13.57 14.75
CA LEU A 159 -20.68 13.27 13.36
C LEU A 159 -19.46 12.67 12.65
N LEU A 160 -19.70 11.61 11.87
CA LEU A 160 -18.73 11.01 10.98
C LEU A 160 -19.19 11.23 9.54
N GLN A 161 -18.42 12.01 8.78
CA GLN A 161 -18.54 12.07 7.34
C GLN A 161 -17.68 10.94 6.74
N PHE A 162 -18.23 10.21 5.79
CA PHE A 162 -17.60 9.07 5.14
C PHE A 162 -17.88 9.13 3.64
N GLU A 163 -16.84 9.16 2.82
CA GLU A 163 -16.95 9.37 1.38
C GLU A 163 -16.02 8.42 0.63
N GLU A 164 -16.55 7.71 -0.36
CA GLU A 164 -15.73 6.99 -1.32
C GLU A 164 -15.11 7.98 -2.29
N ILE A 165 -13.79 7.89 -2.49
CA ILE A 165 -13.08 8.72 -3.47
C ILE A 165 -13.34 8.13 -4.86
N LYS A 166 -14.53 8.43 -5.39
CA LYS A 166 -14.91 8.19 -6.80
C LYS A 166 -14.31 9.32 -7.62
N ASP A 167 -13.48 9.01 -8.60
CA ASP A 167 -12.80 10.02 -9.42
C ASP A 167 -13.82 11.01 -10.01
N ASN A 168 -13.88 12.23 -9.48
CA ASN A 168 -14.60 13.33 -10.08
C ASN A 168 -13.86 14.66 -9.83
N SER A 169 -13.16 15.09 -10.89
CA SER A 169 -12.80 16.46 -11.29
C SER A 169 -12.07 17.42 -10.32
N LYS A 170 -12.20 17.35 -9.00
CA LYS A 170 -11.52 18.30 -8.07
C LYS A 170 -10.02 18.08 -7.94
N ILE A 171 -9.53 16.88 -8.23
CA ILE A 171 -8.08 16.60 -8.28
C ILE A 171 -7.47 17.15 -9.58
N LYS A 172 -8.27 17.26 -10.66
CA LYS A 172 -7.81 17.68 -12.00
C LYS A 172 -7.35 19.14 -12.04
N GLU A 173 -8.03 20.03 -11.32
CA GLU A 173 -7.63 21.45 -11.18
C GLU A 173 -6.26 21.62 -10.50
N ARG A 174 -5.85 20.67 -9.67
CA ARG A 174 -4.50 20.65 -9.06
C ARG A 174 -3.46 19.98 -9.97
N ILE A 175 -3.90 19.09 -10.87
CA ILE A 175 -3.06 18.32 -11.80
C ILE A 175 -2.52 19.18 -12.95
N GLU A 176 -3.33 20.09 -13.53
CA GLU A 176 -2.91 20.90 -14.68
C GLU A 176 -1.78 21.90 -14.35
N SER A 177 -1.58 22.23 -13.08
CA SER A 177 -0.49 23.11 -12.64
C SER A 177 0.90 22.45 -12.61
N ILE A 178 0.99 21.11 -12.73
CA ILE A 178 2.24 20.35 -12.53
C ILE A 178 2.65 19.54 -13.78
N SER A 179 1.72 19.24 -14.69
CA SER A 179 1.98 18.40 -15.86
C SER A 179 2.40 19.20 -17.10
N TYR A 180 3.65 19.67 -17.12
CA TYR A 180 4.41 19.88 -18.35
C TYR A 180 5.72 19.09 -18.29
N SER A 181 5.71 17.88 -18.86
CA SER A 181 6.79 17.24 -19.65
C SER A 181 6.61 15.71 -19.76
N SER A 182 5.88 15.32 -20.82
CA SER A 182 6.09 14.19 -21.77
C SER A 182 7.38 13.36 -21.69
N GLU A 183 7.52 12.15 -22.23
CA GLU A 183 6.70 11.00 -22.63
C GLU A 183 7.72 9.92 -23.10
N SER A 184 7.33 8.63 -22.99
CA SER A 184 7.74 7.47 -23.82
C SER A 184 9.11 6.73 -23.72
N LEU A 185 8.96 5.38 -23.74
CA LEU A 185 9.76 4.28 -24.34
C LEU A 185 10.92 3.52 -23.61
N ASP A 186 10.77 2.19 -23.75
CA ASP A 186 11.69 1.04 -23.79
C ASP A 186 12.07 0.15 -22.58
N HIS A 187 11.90 -1.15 -22.87
CA HIS A 187 12.07 -2.34 -22.05
C HIS A 187 13.56 -2.68 -21.85
N ILE A 188 14.12 -2.17 -20.75
CA ILE A 188 15.11 -2.85 -19.93
C ILE A 188 14.38 -3.13 -18.62
N PRO A 189 14.59 -4.25 -17.88
CA PRO A 189 14.00 -4.39 -16.54
C PRO A 189 14.41 -3.14 -15.81
N ARG A 190 13.45 -2.26 -15.49
CA ARG A 190 13.71 -0.86 -15.11
C ARG A 190 14.46 -0.89 -13.78
N ILE A 191 15.78 -1.12 -13.81
CA ILE A 191 16.59 -1.42 -12.65
C ILE A 191 16.57 -0.24 -11.69
N VAL A 192 16.47 0.95 -12.26
CA VAL A 192 16.25 2.21 -11.54
C VAL A 192 14.88 2.23 -10.85
N GLU A 193 13.82 1.71 -11.47
CA GLU A 193 12.51 1.58 -10.82
C GLU A 193 12.51 0.49 -9.75
N ILE A 194 13.23 -0.61 -9.96
CA ILE A 194 13.46 -1.64 -8.94
C ILE A 194 14.23 -1.04 -7.76
N ILE A 195 15.25 -0.22 -7.99
CA ILE A 195 15.99 0.50 -6.94
C ILE A 195 15.08 1.50 -6.22
N LYS A 196 14.26 2.25 -6.96
CA LYS A 196 13.23 3.11 -6.38
C LYS A 196 12.21 2.33 -5.55
N THR A 197 11.90 1.10 -5.96
CA THR A 197 10.99 0.19 -5.27
C THR A 197 11.64 -0.34 -3.99
N ILE A 198 12.88 -0.82 -4.06
CA ILE A 198 13.69 -1.27 -2.92
C ILE A 198 13.82 -0.17 -1.86
N ILE A 199 14.13 1.06 -2.29
CA ILE A 199 14.20 2.22 -1.39
C ILE A 199 12.81 2.60 -0.89
N GLY A 200 11.81 2.57 -1.77
CA GLY A 200 10.42 2.89 -1.45
C GLY A 200 9.71 1.88 -0.55
N LEU A 201 10.24 0.67 -0.43
CA LEU A 201 9.81 -0.42 0.46
C LEU A 201 10.67 -0.49 1.74
N ASP A 202 11.58 0.47 1.96
CA ASP A 202 12.55 0.50 3.07
C ASP A 202 13.37 -0.80 3.21
N LEU A 203 13.51 -1.56 2.12
CA LEU A 203 14.36 -2.76 2.07
C LEU A 203 15.84 -2.39 2.13
N LEU A 204 16.17 -1.13 1.82
CA LEU A 204 17.49 -0.55 1.96
C LEU A 204 17.52 0.50 3.06
N ASN A 205 18.32 0.27 4.08
CA ASN A 205 18.46 1.20 5.21
C ASN A 205 19.00 2.57 4.74
N GLU A 206 18.39 3.65 5.23
CA GLU A 206 18.76 5.04 4.98
C GLU A 206 20.23 5.40 5.27
N ARG A 207 20.94 4.62 6.09
CA ARG A 207 22.40 4.76 6.28
C ARG A 207 23.24 4.30 5.09
N TYR A 208 22.61 3.82 4.01
CA TYR A 208 23.28 3.30 2.82
C TYR A 208 22.88 4.03 1.54
N TYR A 209 22.04 5.07 1.64
CA TYR A 209 21.72 5.92 0.51
C TYR A 209 21.57 7.40 0.91
N LYS A 210 21.71 8.29 -0.04
CA LYS A 210 21.50 9.74 0.12
C LYS A 210 20.78 10.27 -1.12
N ILE A 211 19.77 11.11 -0.91
CA ILE A 211 19.04 11.78 -1.98
C ILE A 211 19.33 13.28 -1.90
N GLU A 212 19.88 13.84 -2.97
CA GLU A 212 20.18 15.27 -3.12
C GLU A 212 19.54 15.78 -4.41
N GLY A 213 18.39 16.45 -4.27
CA GLY A 213 17.57 16.83 -5.41
C GLY A 213 17.19 15.61 -6.25
N ARG A 214 17.66 15.57 -7.50
CA ARG A 214 17.42 14.47 -8.45
C ARG A 214 18.48 13.37 -8.38
N LYS A 215 19.51 13.49 -7.55
CA LYS A 215 20.60 12.50 -7.46
C LYS A 215 20.39 11.56 -6.29
N LEU A 216 20.38 10.26 -6.57
CA LEU A 216 20.42 9.20 -5.58
C LEU A 216 21.82 8.62 -5.56
N THR A 217 22.51 8.73 -4.44
CA THR A 217 23.81 8.08 -4.20
C THR A 217 23.59 6.90 -3.27
N VAL A 218 24.05 5.71 -3.64
CA VAL A 218 23.68 4.47 -2.95
C VAL A 218 24.83 3.46 -2.88
N ASN A 219 24.98 2.78 -1.75
CA ASN A 219 25.96 1.72 -1.57
C ASN A 219 25.58 0.49 -2.41
N GLN A 220 26.43 0.12 -3.36
CA GLN A 220 26.19 -0.98 -4.30
C GLN A 220 25.96 -2.35 -3.64
N SER A 221 26.70 -2.67 -2.58
CA SER A 221 26.64 -3.99 -1.94
C SER A 221 25.36 -4.14 -1.12
N HIS A 222 24.97 -3.10 -0.39
CA HIS A 222 23.72 -3.11 0.37
C HIS A 222 22.51 -3.03 -0.55
N LEU A 223 22.58 -2.24 -1.62
CA LEU A 223 21.54 -2.21 -2.63
C LEU A 223 21.33 -3.57 -3.29
N PHE A 224 22.41 -4.29 -3.64
CA PHE A 224 22.31 -5.64 -4.20
C PHE A 224 21.68 -6.63 -3.20
N LYS A 225 22.07 -6.59 -1.92
CA LYS A 225 21.44 -7.44 -0.89
C LYS A 225 19.94 -7.17 -0.75
N SER A 226 19.53 -5.90 -0.83
CA SER A 226 18.11 -5.53 -0.81
C SER A 226 17.38 -5.95 -2.10
N TYR A 227 18.06 -5.96 -3.24
CA TYR A 227 17.56 -6.49 -4.51
C TYR A 227 17.35 -8.00 -4.48
N GLU A 228 18.35 -8.76 -4.03
CA GLU A 228 18.24 -10.20 -3.81
C GLU A 228 17.08 -10.53 -2.87
N LYS A 229 17.00 -9.86 -1.72
CA LYS A 229 15.89 -10.03 -0.79
C LYS A 229 14.52 -9.75 -1.44
N TYR A 230 14.43 -8.72 -2.27
CA TYR A 230 13.20 -8.34 -2.97
C TYR A 230 12.74 -9.43 -3.96
N TYR A 231 13.65 -10.08 -4.68
CA TYR A 231 13.32 -11.13 -5.64
C TYR A 231 13.13 -12.50 -4.98
N SER A 232 14.00 -12.88 -4.05
CA SER A 232 13.86 -14.13 -3.29
C SER A 232 12.56 -14.18 -2.49
N GLY A 233 12.12 -13.04 -1.94
CA GLY A 233 10.83 -12.94 -1.26
C GLY A 233 9.61 -13.14 -2.16
N LYS A 234 9.80 -13.15 -3.49
CA LYS A 234 8.76 -13.37 -4.51
C LYS A 234 8.89 -14.71 -5.23
N GLY A 235 9.83 -15.57 -4.81
CA GLY A 235 10.15 -16.81 -5.52
C GLY A 235 10.66 -16.58 -6.95
N MET A 236 11.21 -15.41 -7.25
CA MET A 236 11.69 -15.04 -8.59
C MET A 236 13.22 -15.13 -8.68
N ASP A 237 13.71 -15.55 -9.84
CA ASP A 237 15.13 -15.48 -10.15
C ASP A 237 15.62 -14.01 -10.21
N PHE A 238 16.87 -13.80 -9.81
CA PHE A 238 17.50 -12.49 -9.79
C PHE A 238 18.89 -12.51 -10.43
N LEU A 239 19.32 -11.35 -10.91
CA LEU A 239 20.61 -11.19 -11.55
C LEU A 239 21.76 -11.45 -10.57
N SER A 240 22.88 -11.96 -11.09
CA SER A 240 24.12 -11.99 -10.32
C SER A 240 24.52 -10.56 -9.89
N LYS A 241 25.32 -10.43 -8.83
CA LYS A 241 25.80 -9.11 -8.37
C LYS A 241 26.52 -8.34 -9.49
N MET A 242 27.26 -9.03 -10.33
CA MET A 242 27.98 -8.41 -11.44
C MET A 242 27.00 -7.87 -12.49
N ASP A 243 26.02 -8.68 -12.89
CA ASP A 243 25.03 -8.29 -13.91
C ASP A 243 24.08 -7.21 -13.40
N PHE A 244 23.71 -7.26 -12.12
CA PHE A 244 22.96 -6.20 -11.45
C PHE A 244 23.70 -4.86 -11.51
N VAL A 245 24.96 -4.82 -11.10
CA VAL A 245 25.75 -3.58 -11.14
C VAL A 245 25.99 -3.11 -12.57
N LYS A 246 26.22 -4.04 -13.51
CA LYS A 246 26.39 -3.75 -14.93
C LYS A 246 25.13 -3.09 -15.51
N SER A 247 23.95 -3.66 -15.27
CA SER A 247 22.67 -3.10 -15.74
C SER A 247 22.38 -1.69 -15.18
N ILE A 248 22.80 -1.39 -13.94
CA ILE A 248 22.71 -0.02 -13.40
C ILE A 248 23.59 0.92 -14.19
N LYS A 249 24.85 0.55 -14.43
CA LYS A 249 25.82 1.38 -15.15
C LYS A 249 25.46 1.61 -16.62
N GLU A 250 24.81 0.63 -17.23
CA GLU A 250 24.31 0.70 -18.61
C GLU A 250 22.98 1.46 -18.73
N SER A 251 22.31 1.76 -17.60
CA SER A 251 21.07 2.53 -17.62
C SER A 251 21.32 4.00 -17.99
N ASN A 252 20.37 4.60 -18.71
CA ASN A 252 20.36 6.04 -19.04
C ASN A 252 20.26 6.97 -17.81
N ARG A 253 20.15 6.40 -16.59
CA ARG A 253 20.11 7.16 -15.33
C ARG A 253 21.41 7.09 -14.55
N TYR A 254 22.39 6.31 -14.98
CA TYR A 254 23.70 6.28 -14.33
C TYR A 254 24.41 7.62 -14.50
N ILE A 255 24.88 8.19 -13.38
CA ILE A 255 25.62 9.45 -13.37
C ILE A 255 27.12 9.20 -13.14
N GLY A 256 27.46 8.20 -12.33
CA GLY A 256 28.86 7.90 -12.02
C GLY A 256 29.03 7.09 -10.73
N SER A 257 30.27 6.93 -10.30
CA SER A 257 30.62 6.29 -9.03
C SER A 257 31.52 7.21 -8.21
N SER A 258 31.31 7.22 -6.89
CA SER A 258 32.11 8.03 -5.97
C SER A 258 32.73 7.15 -4.89
N LYS A 259 33.99 7.45 -4.53
CA LYS A 259 34.71 6.83 -3.42
C LYS A 259 34.63 7.76 -2.21
N GLY A 260 34.57 7.19 -1.00
CA GLY A 260 34.50 7.99 0.23
C GLY A 260 33.18 8.77 0.36
N VAL A 261 32.06 8.16 -0.07
CA VAL A 261 30.73 8.71 0.19
C VAL A 261 30.40 8.48 1.66
N ARG A 262 30.19 9.58 2.39
CA ARG A 262 29.75 9.55 3.77
C ARG A 262 28.23 9.41 3.84
N TYR A 263 27.78 8.26 4.35
CA TYR A 263 26.39 8.01 4.69
C TYR A 263 26.25 8.03 6.22
N LYS A 264 25.72 9.12 6.78
CA LYS A 264 25.71 9.38 8.24
C LYS A 264 27.12 9.15 8.85
N ASN A 265 27.34 8.00 9.50
CA ASN A 265 28.59 7.63 10.19
C ASN A 265 29.50 6.68 9.40
N ASN A 266 29.13 6.24 8.19
CA ASN A 266 29.89 5.27 7.40
C ASN A 266 30.48 5.89 6.14
N ASN A 267 31.70 5.50 5.78
CA ASN A 267 32.38 5.96 4.57
C ASN A 267 32.58 4.80 3.59
N THR A 268 32.00 4.87 2.39
CA THR A 268 32.04 3.75 1.43
C THR A 268 31.87 4.23 0.00
N SER A 269 32.18 3.38 -0.98
CA SER A 269 31.90 3.66 -2.39
C SER A 269 30.39 3.64 -2.68
N GLY A 270 29.91 4.60 -3.47
CA GLY A 270 28.52 4.70 -3.91
C GLY A 270 28.38 4.80 -5.42
N ILE A 271 27.28 4.25 -5.95
CA ILE A 271 26.81 4.50 -7.32
C ILE A 271 25.86 5.68 -7.27
N ILE A 272 25.98 6.61 -8.21
CA ILE A 272 25.14 7.79 -8.35
C ILE A 272 24.20 7.56 -9.54
N ILE A 273 22.90 7.67 -9.31
CA ILE A 273 21.85 7.54 -10.33
C ILE A 273 20.88 8.73 -10.28
N ASN A 274 20.30 9.07 -11.42
CA ASN A 274 19.26 10.08 -11.53
C ASN A 274 17.91 9.49 -11.08
N GLY A 275 17.40 9.96 -9.93
CA GLY A 275 16.18 9.51 -9.27
C GLY A 275 14.87 10.04 -9.88
N SER A 276 14.93 10.86 -10.94
CA SER A 276 13.73 11.44 -11.60
C SER A 276 12.86 10.39 -12.28
#